data_AF-A0A9E0CTT5-F1
#
_entry.id   AF-A0A9E0CTT5-F1
#
_cell.length_a   1.000
_cell.length_b   1.000
_cell.length_c   1.000
_cell.angle_alpha   90.00
_cell.angle_beta   90.00
_cell.angle_gamma   90.00
#
_symmetry.space_group_name_H-M   'P 1'
#
loop_
_entity.id
_entity.type
_entity.pdbx_description
1 polymer ?
#
loop_
_entity_poly.entity_id
_entity_poly.type
_entity_poly.pdbx_seq_one_letter_code
_entity_poly.pdbx_strand_id
1 'polypeptide(L)'
;MEIYMEEKKRAINWYPGHMTKARRMMEEDIKLVDLVIEIVDARIPLSSRNPDIDKLAKNKARIVLLNKSDLADDTVTDEWITYFKDKGFYCLKLNSRLNVSN
;
A
#
# COMPACT_ATOMS: atom_id res chain seq x y z
N MET A 1 -10.61 28.91 24.42
CA MET A 1 -9.88 27.66 24.73
C MET A 1 -10.82 26.45 24.73
N GLU A 2 -12.04 26.58 25.27
CA GLU A 2 -13.10 25.54 25.12
C GLU A 2 -13.56 25.34 23.67
N ILE A 3 -13.54 26.40 22.86
CA ILE A 3 -13.91 26.37 21.42
C ILE A 3 -12.96 25.51 20.57
N TYR A 4 -11.71 25.27 21.03
CA TYR A 4 -10.71 24.48 20.30
C TYR A 4 -10.84 22.96 20.55
N MET A 5 -11.69 22.55 21.49
CA MET A 5 -11.93 21.14 21.82
C MET A 5 -13.16 20.55 21.10
N GLU A 6 -13.96 21.39 20.44
CA GLU A 6 -15.27 20.99 19.91
C GLU A 6 -15.23 20.53 18.44
N GLU A 7 -14.15 20.80 17.70
CA GLU A 7 -13.92 20.26 16.34
C GLU A 7 -13.37 18.83 16.31
N LYS A 8 -13.18 18.18 17.46
CA LYS A 8 -12.78 16.76 17.52
C LYS A 8 -13.98 15.80 17.38
N LYS A 9 -15.05 16.23 16.69
CA LYS A 9 -16.35 15.56 16.66
C LYS A 9 -16.77 15.20 15.24
N ARG A 10 -15.98 14.34 14.61
CA ARG A 10 -16.34 13.34 13.58
C ARG A 10 -15.07 12.61 13.14
N ALA A 11 -14.44 11.90 14.08
CA ALA A 11 -13.55 10.82 13.69
C ALA A 11 -14.42 9.80 12.96
N ILE A 12 -14.35 9.77 11.62
CA ILE A 12 -14.90 8.66 10.85
C ILE A 12 -14.18 7.43 11.40
N ASN A 13 -14.90 6.63 12.20
CA ASN A 13 -14.37 5.40 12.75
C ASN A 13 -14.28 4.37 11.62
N TRP A 14 -13.20 4.46 10.83
CA TRP A 14 -12.83 3.44 9.86
C TRP A 14 -12.50 2.10 10.52
N TYR A 15 -12.44 2.01 11.86
CA TYR A 15 -12.18 0.78 12.60
C TYR A 15 -13.45 0.23 13.32
N PRO A 16 -14.52 -0.16 12.60
CA PRO A 16 -15.44 -1.16 13.13
C PRO A 16 -14.68 -2.50 13.22
N GLY A 17 -15.08 -3.41 14.11
CA GLY A 17 -14.30 -4.61 14.50
C GLY A 17 -13.72 -5.47 13.37
N HIS A 18 -14.23 -5.35 12.14
CA HIS A 18 -13.69 -5.97 10.93
C HIS A 18 -12.26 -5.51 10.58
N MET A 19 -11.93 -4.20 10.62
CA MET A 19 -10.57 -3.74 10.30
C MET A 19 -9.56 -4.11 11.38
N THR A 20 -9.98 -4.08 12.66
CA THR A 20 -9.14 -4.57 13.77
C THR A 20 -8.86 -6.06 13.63
N LYS A 21 -9.84 -6.87 13.20
CA LYS A 21 -9.65 -8.29 12.91
C LYS A 21 -8.67 -8.49 11.74
N ALA A 22 -8.87 -7.77 10.63
CA ALA A 22 -7.98 -7.87 9.46
C ALA A 22 -6.54 -7.48 9.79
N ARG A 23 -6.32 -6.39 10.56
CA ARG A 23 -4.99 -5.98 11.02
C ARG A 23 -4.33 -7.06 11.89
N ARG A 24 -5.07 -7.64 12.85
CA ARG A 24 -4.56 -8.72 13.71
C ARG A 24 -4.16 -9.95 12.90
N MET A 25 -5.01 -10.38 11.96
CA MET A 25 -4.69 -11.50 11.06
C MET A 25 -3.43 -11.19 10.25
N MET A 26 -3.34 -10.00 9.65
CA MET A 26 -2.17 -9.57 8.90
C MET A 26 -0.88 -9.55 9.75
N GLU A 27 -0.96 -9.13 11.03
CA GLU A 27 0.18 -9.16 11.97
C GLU A 27 0.65 -10.58 12.34
N GLU A 28 -0.24 -11.56 12.29
CA GLU A 28 0.09 -12.97 12.53
C GLU A 28 0.66 -13.60 11.26
N ASP A 29 -0.03 -13.44 10.12
CA ASP A 29 0.33 -14.04 8.85
C ASP A 29 1.68 -13.52 8.33
N ILE A 30 1.97 -12.22 8.48
CA ILE A 30 3.21 -11.62 7.97
C ILE A 30 4.48 -12.16 8.64
N LYS A 31 4.36 -12.73 9.85
CA LYS A 31 5.49 -13.37 10.54
C LYS A 31 5.92 -14.66 9.85
N LEU A 32 4.98 -15.33 9.17
CA LEU A 32 5.16 -16.63 8.55
C LEU A 32 5.74 -16.57 7.13
N VAL A 33 5.88 -15.37 6.56
CA VAL A 33 6.36 -15.16 5.18
C VAL A 33 7.70 -14.45 5.15
N ASP A 34 8.51 -14.69 4.13
CA ASP A 34 9.79 -14.01 3.91
C ASP A 34 9.69 -12.78 2.99
N LEU A 35 8.64 -12.75 2.16
CA LEU A 35 8.41 -11.76 1.11
C LEU A 35 6.99 -11.21 1.21
N VAL A 36 6.86 -9.89 1.08
CA VAL A 36 5.59 -9.18 0.98
C VAL A 36 5.47 -8.54 -0.39
N ILE A 37 4.40 -8.88 -1.09
CA ILE A 37 4.03 -8.28 -2.39
C ILE A 37 2.90 -7.28 -2.14
N GLU A 38 3.19 -6.01 -2.33
CA GLU A 38 2.24 -4.91 -2.21
C GLU A 38 1.72 -4.55 -3.60
N ILE A 39 0.40 -4.56 -3.79
CA ILE A 39 -0.22 -4.13 -5.05
C ILE A 39 -0.91 -2.79 -4.80
N VAL A 40 -0.48 -1.76 -5.52
CA VAL A 40 -0.95 -0.38 -5.37
C VAL A 40 -1.51 0.14 -6.68
N ASP A 41 -2.32 1.20 -6.65
CA ASP A 41 -2.84 1.84 -7.85
C ASP A 41 -1.79 2.82 -8.42
N ALA A 42 -1.35 2.60 -9.66
CA ALA A 42 -0.29 3.36 -10.31
C ALA A 42 -0.59 4.87 -10.41
N ARG A 43 -1.86 5.26 -10.38
CA ARG A 43 -2.27 6.68 -10.46
C ARG A 43 -2.04 7.43 -9.14
N ILE A 44 -2.03 6.72 -8.02
CA ILE A 44 -1.82 7.28 -6.67
C ILE A 44 -0.98 6.31 -5.81
N PRO A 45 0.29 6.05 -6.17
CA PRO A 45 1.06 4.96 -5.57
C PRO A 45 1.32 5.11 -4.08
N LEU A 46 1.39 6.33 -3.54
CA LEU A 46 1.53 6.56 -2.10
C LEU A 46 0.19 6.51 -1.37
N SER A 47 -0.84 7.16 -1.90
CA SER A 47 -2.13 7.29 -1.21
C SER A 47 -2.92 5.98 -1.17
N SER A 48 -2.66 5.06 -2.10
CA SER A 48 -3.30 3.73 -2.13
C SER A 48 -2.59 2.68 -1.26
N ARG A 49 -1.47 3.02 -0.60
CA ARG A 49 -0.74 2.11 0.30
C ARG A 49 -1.43 1.99 1.64
N ASN A 50 -1.22 0.85 2.29
CA ASN A 50 -1.53 0.73 3.70
C ASN A 50 -0.49 1.54 4.52
N PRO A 51 -0.91 2.52 5.35
CA PRO A 51 0.02 3.35 6.13
C PRO A 51 0.88 2.56 7.12
N ASP A 52 0.43 1.38 7.55
CA ASP A 52 1.14 0.53 8.50
C ASP A 52 2.11 -0.45 7.81
N ILE A 53 2.11 -0.56 6.47
CA ILE A 53 2.83 -1.64 5.76
C ILE A 53 4.33 -1.66 6.03
N ASP A 54 4.95 -0.48 6.13
CA ASP A 54 6.40 -0.39 6.34
C ASP A 54 6.81 -0.85 7.75
N LYS A 55 5.90 -0.73 8.73
CA LYS A 55 6.07 -1.31 10.07
C LYS A 55 5.80 -2.81 10.06
N LEU A 56 4.72 -3.24 9.41
CA LEU A 56 4.27 -4.63 9.38
C LEU A 56 5.25 -5.54 8.63
N ALA A 57 5.78 -5.07 7.50
CA ALA A 57 6.71 -5.80 6.65
C ALA A 57 8.19 -5.51 6.97
N LYS A 58 8.49 -5.04 8.18
CA LYS A 58 9.86 -4.74 8.60
C LYS A 58 10.72 -6.00 8.52
N ASN A 59 11.93 -5.88 7.97
CA ASN A 59 12.88 -6.97 7.74
C ASN A 59 12.38 -8.09 6.79
N LYS A 60 11.33 -7.83 6.00
CA LYS A 60 10.87 -8.75 4.94
C LYS A 60 11.33 -8.23 3.59
N ALA A 61 11.54 -9.12 2.62
CA ALA A 61 11.72 -8.70 1.24
C ALA A 61 10.44 -7.99 0.74
N ARG A 62 10.58 -6.97 -0.11
CA ARG A 62 9.47 -6.13 -0.57
C ARG A 62 9.43 -6.04 -2.08
N ILE A 63 8.26 -6.38 -2.65
CA ILE A 63 7.90 -6.09 -4.03
C ILE A 63 6.70 -5.16 -4.03
N VAL A 64 6.75 -4.08 -4.82
CA VAL A 64 5.65 -3.13 -5.03
C VAL A 64 5.21 -3.20 -6.50
N LEU A 65 3.98 -3.61 -6.74
CA LEU A 65 3.37 -3.71 -8.07
C LEU A 65 2.47 -2.48 -8.30
N LEU A 66 2.84 -1.63 -9.25
CA LEU A 66 2.04 -0.47 -9.66
C LEU A 66 0.98 -0.93 -10.67
N ASN A 67 -0.18 -1.35 -10.18
CA ASN A 67 -1.27 -1.87 -11.00
C ASN A 67 -2.07 -0.76 -11.68
N LYS A 68 -2.79 -1.11 -12.76
CA LYS A 68 -3.51 -0.16 -13.64
C LYS A 68 -2.57 0.87 -14.27
N SER A 69 -1.35 0.44 -14.58
CA SER A 69 -0.35 1.28 -15.24
C SER A 69 -0.82 1.82 -16.59
N ASP A 70 -1.74 1.13 -17.26
CA ASP A 70 -2.42 1.58 -18.48
C ASP A 70 -3.27 2.85 -18.29
N LEU A 71 -3.64 3.17 -17.05
CA LEU A 71 -4.45 4.35 -16.70
C LEU A 71 -3.63 5.47 -16.04
N ALA A 72 -2.32 5.28 -15.87
CA ALA A 72 -1.42 6.24 -15.25
C ALA A 72 -0.49 6.85 -16.29
N ASP A 73 0.07 8.02 -15.98
CA ASP A 73 1.12 8.60 -16.82
C ASP A 73 2.38 7.73 -16.73
N ASP A 74 2.92 7.32 -17.89
CA ASP A 74 4.01 6.36 -17.95
C ASP A 74 5.31 6.92 -17.36
N THR A 75 5.61 8.21 -17.61
CA THR A 75 6.81 8.89 -17.13
C THR A 75 6.77 9.06 -15.61
N VAL A 76 5.63 9.54 -15.09
CA VAL A 76 5.43 9.68 -13.64
C VAL A 76 5.45 8.30 -12.95
N THR A 77 4.95 7.26 -13.61
CA THR A 77 5.01 5.90 -13.07
C THR A 77 6.47 5.39 -12.97
N ASP A 78 7.35 5.76 -13.91
CA ASP A 78 8.79 5.44 -13.82
C ASP A 78 9.50 6.20 -12.70
N GLU A 79 9.12 7.45 -12.45
CA GLU A 79 9.58 8.20 -11.28
C GLU A 79 9.20 7.48 -9.97
N TRP A 80 7.96 6.97 -9.88
CA TRP A 80 7.53 6.17 -8.73
C TRP A 80 8.31 4.86 -8.59
N ILE A 81 8.62 4.18 -9.70
CA ILE A 81 9.46 2.99 -9.67
C ILE A 81 10.84 3.32 -9.10
N THR A 82 11.44 4.42 -9.55
CA THR A 82 12.73 4.88 -9.08
C THR A 82 12.68 5.20 -7.58
N TYR A 83 11.66 5.94 -7.15
CA TYR A 83 11.40 6.23 -5.74
C TYR A 83 11.33 4.98 -4.86
N PHE A 84 10.60 3.93 -5.29
CA PHE A 84 10.50 2.69 -4.51
C PHE A 84 11.79 1.86 -4.55
N LYS A 85 12.52 1.87 -5.68
CA LYS A 85 13.84 1.25 -5.79
C LYS A 85 14.87 1.88 -4.87
N ASP A 86 14.88 3.22 -4.77
CA ASP A 86 15.78 3.96 -3.87
C ASP A 86 15.49 3.68 -2.39
N LYS A 87 14.25 3.26 -2.07
CA LYS A 87 13.86 2.76 -0.75
C LYS A 87 14.24 1.30 -0.49
N GLY A 88 14.88 0.64 -1.45
CA GLY A 88 15.28 -0.76 -1.38
C GLY A 88 14.16 -1.76 -1.70
N PHE A 89 13.07 -1.33 -2.35
CA PHE A 89 11.99 -2.21 -2.77
C PHE A 89 12.14 -2.57 -4.24
N TYR A 90 11.80 -3.80 -4.61
CA TYR A 90 11.64 -4.13 -6.02
C TYR A 90 10.31 -3.57 -6.52
N CYS A 91 10.29 -2.86 -7.65
CA CYS A 91 9.09 -2.21 -8.13
C CYS A 91 8.91 -2.36 -9.65
N LEU A 92 7.68 -2.64 -10.08
CA LEU A 92 7.31 -2.82 -11.50
C LEU A 92 5.90 -2.34 -11.82
N LYS A 93 5.70 -1.91 -13.07
CA LYS A 93 4.37 -1.61 -13.63
C LYS A 93 3.62 -2.90 -13.92
N LEU A 94 2.34 -2.94 -13.60
CA LEU A 94 1.46 -4.07 -13.85
C LEU A 94 0.15 -3.57 -14.47
N ASN A 95 -0.43 -4.38 -15.34
CA ASN A 95 -1.86 -4.30 -15.66
C ASN A 95 -2.45 -5.70 -15.45
N SER A 96 -3.11 -5.92 -14.31
CA SER A 96 -3.68 -7.22 -13.94
C SER A 96 -4.82 -7.69 -14.85
N ARG A 97 -5.34 -6.84 -15.75
CA ARG A 97 -6.37 -7.22 -16.73
C ARG A 97 -5.78 -7.80 -18.00
N LEU A 98 -4.47 -7.64 -18.22
CA LEU A 98 -3.80 -8.32 -19.31
C LEU A 98 -3.77 -9.81 -18.94
N ASN A 99 -4.69 -10.57 -19.51
CA ASN A 99 -4.59 -12.02 -19.52
C ASN A 99 -3.34 -12.36 -20.34
N VAL A 100 -2.24 -12.63 -19.65
CA VAL A 100 -1.07 -13.27 -20.26
C VAL A 100 -1.42 -14.75 -20.37
N SER A 101 -2.26 -15.08 -21.36
CA SER A 101 -2.42 -16.45 -21.82
C SER A 101 -1.12 -16.83 -22.50
N ASN A 102 -0.29 -17.62 -21.82
CA ASN A 102 0.84 -18.33 -22.44
C ASN A 102 0.34 -19.30 -23.51
#